data_AF-A0A224YE23-F1
#
_entry.id   AF-A0A224YE23-F1
#
_cell.length_a   1.000
_cell.length_b   1.000
_cell.length_c   1.000
_cell.angle_alpha   90.00
_cell.angle_beta   90.00
_cell.angle_gamma   90.00
#
_symmetry.space_group_name_H-M   'P 1'
#
loop_
_entity.id
_entity.type
_entity.pdbx_description
1 polymer ?
#
loop_
_entity_poly.entity_id
_entity_poly.type
_entity_poly.pdbx_seq_one_letter_code
_entity_poly.pdbx_strand_id
1 'polypeptide(L)'
;MQAIVKFTTPLILSKTGNHTDYNAMTYKYATIFPAKLRKLMYLSAQRDCMIFVENRNWTDDAQCQLLQPAQYADAGIPQECGNVYNQNCPGKNVTVYYPGCKNLTSITVEDLVKMMNRTTTAAPESC
;
A
#
# COMPACT_ATOMS: atom_id res chain seq x y z
N MET A 1 10.56 20.66 -0.42
CA MET A 1 10.27 19.88 0.80
C MET A 1 9.42 18.69 0.36
N GLN A 2 9.86 17.45 0.57
CA GLN A 2 9.10 16.26 0.18
C GLN A 2 8.21 15.85 1.37
N ALA A 3 6.90 15.86 1.17
CA ALA A 3 5.92 15.48 2.20
C ALA A 3 5.14 14.25 1.74
N ILE A 4 4.73 13.43 2.70
CA ILE A 4 3.83 12.29 2.47
C ILE A 4 2.42 12.62 2.95
N VAL A 5 1.41 12.14 2.23
CA VAL A 5 0.02 12.31 2.63
C VAL A 5 -0.35 11.15 3.55
N LYS A 6 -0.64 11.45 4.80
CA LYS A 6 -1.12 10.47 5.77
C LYS A 6 -2.64 10.51 5.82
N PHE A 7 -3.26 9.34 5.75
CA PHE A 7 -4.71 9.21 5.83
C PHE A 7 -5.08 7.91 6.55
N THR A 8 -6.27 7.90 7.13
CA THR A 8 -6.86 6.73 7.76
C THR A 8 -7.76 6.02 6.76
N THR A 9 -7.60 4.70 6.64
CA THR A 9 -8.51 3.84 5.88
C THR A 9 -8.99 2.70 6.78
N PRO A 10 -10.28 2.34 6.76
CA PRO A 10 -10.72 1.10 7.38
C PRO A 10 -10.08 -0.08 6.64
N LEU A 11 -9.78 -1.14 7.38
CA LEU A 11 -9.44 -2.46 6.85
C LEU A 11 -10.63 -3.38 7.10
N ILE A 12 -11.34 -3.76 6.05
CA ILE A 12 -12.50 -4.65 6.16
C ILE A 12 -12.06 -6.07 5.83
N LEU A 13 -12.08 -6.97 6.82
CA LEU A 13 -11.71 -8.37 6.64
C LEU A 13 -12.84 -9.17 5.98
N SER A 14 -12.48 -10.07 5.07
CA SER A 14 -13.43 -10.97 4.41
C SER A 14 -12.83 -12.35 4.15
N LYS A 15 -13.71 -13.31 3.88
CA LYS A 15 -13.37 -14.67 3.45
C LYS A 15 -13.64 -14.77 1.96
N THR A 16 -12.77 -15.44 1.22
CA THR A 16 -12.89 -15.61 -0.24
C THR A 16 -12.75 -17.08 -0.63
N GLY A 17 -13.40 -17.50 -1.71
CA GLY A 17 -13.43 -18.92 -2.09
C GLY A 17 -14.06 -19.79 -1.00
N ASN A 18 -13.48 -20.95 -0.74
CA ASN A 18 -13.98 -21.92 0.26
C ASN A 18 -13.28 -21.81 1.63
N HIS A 19 -12.64 -20.69 1.94
CA HIS A 19 -11.91 -20.51 3.21
C HIS A 19 -12.88 -20.30 4.38
N THR A 20 -12.62 -20.99 5.49
CA THR A 20 -13.34 -20.80 6.77
C THR A 20 -12.79 -19.65 7.60
N ASP A 21 -11.54 -19.26 7.36
CA ASP A 21 -10.86 -18.16 8.04
C ASP A 21 -10.77 -16.91 7.15
N TYR A 22 -10.58 -15.75 7.78
CA TYR A 22 -10.35 -14.51 7.06
C TYR A 22 -9.03 -14.57 6.29
N ASN A 23 -9.11 -14.38 4.97
CA ASN A 23 -7.97 -14.47 4.07
C ASN A 23 -7.89 -13.30 3.09
N ALA A 24 -8.68 -12.25 3.29
CA ALA A 24 -8.66 -11.07 2.44
C ALA A 24 -9.02 -9.81 3.23
N MET A 25 -8.56 -8.67 2.72
CA MET A 25 -8.87 -7.36 3.27
C MET A 25 -9.18 -6.34 2.18
N THR A 26 -10.18 -5.49 2.42
CA THR A 26 -10.56 -4.39 1.53
C THR A 26 -10.14 -3.06 2.14
N TYR A 27 -9.32 -2.29 1.42
CA TYR A 27 -8.83 -0.98 1.86
C TYR A 27 -8.38 -0.10 0.70
N LYS A 28 -8.32 1.22 0.97
CA LYS A 28 -7.76 2.21 0.05
C LYS A 28 -6.24 2.22 0.14
N TYR A 29 -5.58 2.12 -1.01
CA TYR A 29 -4.11 2.24 -1.09
C TYR A 29 -3.65 3.70 -1.02
N ALA A 30 -4.41 4.60 -1.65
CA ALA A 30 -4.21 6.05 -1.58
C ALA A 30 -5.58 6.74 -1.46
N THR A 31 -5.60 7.98 -0.98
CA THR A 31 -6.81 8.78 -0.78
C THR A 31 -7.66 8.93 -2.04
N ILE A 32 -7.01 9.03 -3.20
CA ILE A 32 -7.61 9.22 -4.52
C ILE A 32 -8.13 7.93 -5.15
N PHE A 33 -7.75 6.76 -4.62
CA PHE A 33 -8.13 5.48 -5.18
C PHE A 33 -9.30 4.84 -4.42
N PRO A 34 -10.17 4.08 -5.12
CA PRO A 34 -11.21 3.31 -4.45
C PRO A 34 -10.59 2.22 -3.57
N ALA A 35 -11.37 1.77 -2.59
CA ALA A 35 -10.98 0.61 -1.81
C ALA A 35 -10.98 -0.63 -2.71
N LYS A 36 -9.94 -1.46 -2.59
CA LYS A 36 -9.80 -2.70 -3.35
C LYS A 36 -9.66 -3.89 -2.42
N LEU A 37 -10.29 -5.00 -2.78
CA LEU A 37 -10.11 -6.30 -2.14
C LEU A 37 -8.73 -6.86 -2.51
N ARG A 38 -7.97 -7.27 -1.50
CA ARG A 38 -6.70 -7.96 -1.67
C ARG A 38 -6.69 -9.23 -0.84
N LYS A 39 -6.35 -10.35 -1.47
CA LYS A 39 -6.30 -11.67 -0.83
C LYS A 39 -4.91 -11.88 -0.25
N LEU A 40 -4.85 -12.40 0.97
CA LEU A 40 -3.61 -12.82 1.60
C LEU A 40 -3.06 -14.04 0.86
N MET A 41 -1.88 -13.87 0.27
CA MET A 41 -1.17 -14.93 -0.45
C MET A 41 -0.18 -15.64 0.47
N TYR A 42 0.50 -14.88 1.33
CA TYR A 42 1.50 -15.41 2.24
C TYR A 42 1.61 -14.53 3.49
N LEU A 43 1.77 -15.19 4.64
CA LEU A 43 2.09 -14.59 5.92
C LEU A 43 3.25 -15.37 6.54
N SER A 44 4.38 -14.70 6.71
CA SER A 44 5.54 -15.25 7.42
C SER A 44 5.17 -15.71 8.83
N ALA A 45 5.83 -16.75 9.34
CA ALA A 45 5.61 -17.25 10.69
C ALA A 45 5.86 -16.19 11.77
N GLN A 46 6.88 -15.34 11.56
CA GLN A 46 7.25 -14.23 12.43
C GLN A 46 6.31 -13.01 12.27
N ARG A 47 5.43 -13.02 11.26
CA ARG A 47 4.53 -11.91 10.91
C ARG A 47 5.27 -10.60 10.63
N ASP A 48 6.52 -10.70 10.17
CA ASP A 48 7.36 -9.57 9.77
C ASP A 48 7.24 -9.25 8.27
N CYS A 49 6.61 -10.14 7.50
CA CYS A 49 6.30 -9.99 6.09
C CYS A 49 4.94 -10.60 5.72
N MET A 50 4.17 -9.85 4.93
CA MET A 50 2.87 -10.23 4.37
C MET A 50 2.90 -9.99 2.86
N ILE A 51 2.33 -10.91 2.08
CA ILE A 51 2.12 -10.70 0.65
C ILE A 51 0.64 -10.78 0.35
N PHE A 52 0.13 -9.73 -0.28
CA PHE A 52 -1.24 -9.64 -0.77
C PHE A 52 -1.25 -9.66 -2.29
N VAL A 53 -2.30 -10.22 -2.87
CA VAL A 53 -2.57 -10.19 -4.31
C VAL A 53 -3.91 -9.50 -4.57
N GLU A 54 -3.96 -8.63 -5.59
CA GLU A 54 -5.22 -8.03 -6.02
C GLU A 54 -6.22 -9.10 -6.47
N ASN A 55 -7.51 -8.81 -6.34
CA ASN A 55 -8.53 -9.69 -6.90
C ASN A 55 -8.41 -9.67 -8.43
N ARG A 56 -8.22 -10.86 -9.01
CA ARG A 56 -7.93 -11.05 -10.43
C ARG A 56 -8.66 -12.27 -11.00
N ASN A 57 -8.85 -12.31 -12.32
CA ASN A 57 -9.18 -13.55 -13.01
C ASN A 57 -7.95 -14.44 -13.13
N TRP A 58 -8.15 -15.73 -13.41
CA TRP A 58 -7.03 -16.67 -13.56
C TRP A 58 -6.09 -16.38 -14.73
N THR A 59 -6.57 -15.61 -15.72
CA THR A 59 -5.81 -15.19 -16.90
C THR A 59 -4.97 -13.93 -16.67
N ASP A 60 -5.24 -13.19 -15.60
CA ASP A 60 -4.61 -11.88 -15.39
C ASP A 60 -3.28 -12.03 -14.62
N ASP A 61 -2.32 -11.18 -14.96
CA ASP A 61 -1.06 -11.10 -14.24
C ASP A 61 -1.27 -10.79 -12.75
N ALA A 62 -0.40 -11.36 -11.90
CA ALA A 62 -0.48 -11.16 -10.46
C ALA A 62 -0.04 -9.75 -10.10
N GLN A 63 -0.95 -8.94 -9.58
CA GLN A 63 -0.61 -7.65 -8.98
C GLN A 63 -0.46 -7.83 -7.47
N CYS A 64 0.76 -7.74 -6.98
CA CYS A 64 1.09 -8.07 -5.59
C CYS A 64 1.54 -6.86 -4.78
N GLN A 65 1.40 -6.98 -3.47
CA GLN A 65 1.92 -6.05 -2.47
C GLN A 65 2.64 -6.83 -1.40
N LEU A 66 3.95 -6.61 -1.26
CA LEU A 66 4.74 -7.07 -0.12
C LEU A 66 4.74 -5.96 0.93
N LEU A 67 4.25 -6.28 2.12
CA LEU A 67 4.12 -5.35 3.22
C LEU A 67 4.88 -5.89 4.43
N GLN A 68 5.56 -5.00 5.14
CA GLN A 68 6.19 -5.29 6.43
C GLN A 68 5.63 -4.31 7.48
N PRO A 69 5.43 -4.75 8.74
CA PRO A 69 5.18 -3.82 9.82
C PRO A 69 6.31 -2.78 9.94
N ALA A 70 5.97 -1.57 10.36
CA ALA A 70 6.94 -0.45 10.39
C ALA A 70 8.23 -0.76 11.16
N GLN A 71 8.15 -1.55 12.24
CA GLN A 71 9.31 -1.98 13.04
C GLN A 71 10.29 -2.89 12.29
N TYR A 72 9.87 -3.55 11.20
CA TYR A 72 10.70 -4.45 10.40
C TYR A 72 11.12 -3.85 9.04
N ALA A 73 10.56 -2.72 8.65
CA ALA A 73 10.73 -2.15 7.31
C ALA A 73 12.19 -1.75 6.99
N ASP A 74 13.00 -1.46 8.02
CA ASP A 74 14.43 -1.12 7.88
C ASP A 74 15.35 -2.36 7.87
N ALA A 75 14.84 -3.55 8.26
CA ALA A 75 15.64 -4.78 8.34
C ALA A 75 15.79 -5.50 6.99
N GLY A 76 15.14 -4.99 5.94
CA GLY A 76 15.04 -5.65 4.65
C GLY A 76 13.96 -6.73 4.62
N ILE A 77 13.74 -7.27 3.43
CA ILE A 77 12.73 -8.31 3.18
C ILE A 77 13.32 -9.67 3.61
N PRO A 78 12.64 -10.45 4.48
CA PRO A 78 13.08 -11.79 4.83
C PRO A 78 13.24 -12.67 3.57
N GLN A 79 14.32 -13.46 3.51
CA GLN A 79 14.67 -14.23 2.30
C GLN A 79 13.52 -15.13 1.82
N GLU A 80 12.86 -15.83 2.73
CA GLU A 80 11.71 -16.69 2.39
C GLU A 80 10.55 -15.88 1.78
N CYS A 81 10.21 -14.74 2.37
CA CYS A 81 9.16 -13.87 1.85
C CYS A 81 9.51 -13.31 0.46
N GLY A 82 10.77 -12.91 0.27
CA GLY A 82 11.27 -12.47 -1.04
C GLY A 82 11.17 -13.57 -2.10
N ASN A 83 11.50 -14.81 -1.75
CA ASN A 83 11.38 -15.96 -2.64
C ASN A 83 9.91 -16.20 -3.04
N VAL A 84 8.99 -16.21 -2.06
CA VAL A 84 7.56 -16.39 -2.32
C VAL A 84 7.01 -15.28 -3.21
N TYR A 85 7.40 -14.03 -2.96
CA TYR A 85 7.00 -12.89 -3.79
C TYR A 85 7.48 -13.04 -5.23
N ASN A 86 8.78 -13.29 -5.43
CA ASN A 86 9.36 -13.39 -6.77
C ASN A 86 8.80 -14.57 -7.58
N GLN A 87 8.45 -15.67 -6.92
CA GLN A 87 7.85 -16.85 -7.58
C GLN A 87 6.40 -16.62 -8.02
N ASN A 88 5.61 -15.90 -7.22
CA ASN A 88 4.17 -15.79 -7.43
C ASN A 88 3.73 -14.46 -8.08
N CYS A 89 4.62 -13.47 -8.09
CA CYS A 89 4.35 -12.11 -8.56
C CYS A 89 5.34 -11.70 -9.65
N PRO A 90 5.32 -12.38 -10.82
CA PRO A 90 6.21 -12.05 -11.92
C PRO A 90 5.85 -10.67 -12.49
N GLY A 91 6.85 -9.96 -13.02
CA GLY A 91 6.67 -8.67 -13.67
C GLY A 91 7.56 -7.57 -13.09
N LYS A 92 7.22 -6.32 -13.42
CA LYS A 92 7.96 -5.15 -12.95
C LYS A 92 7.67 -4.92 -11.46
N ASN A 93 8.72 -4.85 -10.67
CA ASN A 93 8.63 -4.49 -9.26
C ASN A 93 9.03 -3.02 -9.06
N VAL A 94 8.45 -2.40 -8.03
CA VAL A 94 8.82 -1.07 -7.56
C VAL A 94 8.93 -1.13 -6.05
N THR A 95 10.05 -0.63 -5.53
CA THR A 95 10.24 -0.47 -4.08
C THR A 95 9.62 0.84 -3.64
N VAL A 96 8.60 0.76 -2.78
CA VAL A 96 7.83 1.93 -2.29
C VAL A 96 8.36 2.50 -0.98
N TYR A 97 9.13 1.73 -0.20
CA TYR A 97 9.70 2.17 1.07
C TYR A 97 11.23 2.05 1.02
N TYR A 98 11.91 3.07 1.53
CA TYR A 98 13.35 3.04 1.84
C TYR A 98 13.58 3.72 3.20
N PRO A 99 14.71 3.50 3.89
CA PRO A 99 14.90 3.96 5.27
C PRO A 99 14.75 5.47 5.50
N GLY A 100 14.90 6.30 4.46
CA GLY A 100 14.65 7.74 4.53
C GLY A 100 13.17 8.12 4.68
N CYS A 101 12.24 7.23 4.28
CA CYS A 101 10.80 7.49 4.34
C CYS A 101 10.29 7.77 5.76
N LYS A 102 10.92 7.21 6.80
CA LYS A 102 10.53 7.43 8.20
C LYS A 102 10.72 8.86 8.68
N ASN A 103 11.57 9.62 8.00
CA ASN A 103 11.90 11.01 8.34
C ASN A 103 11.11 12.02 7.48
N LEU A 104 10.23 11.55 6.58
CA LEU A 104 9.43 12.43 5.74
C LEU A 104 8.32 13.08 6.59
N THR A 105 8.15 14.40 6.42
CA THR A 105 7.03 15.12 7.04
C THR A 105 5.71 14.61 6.49
N SER A 106 4.76 14.30 7.37
CA SER A 106 3.40 13.91 6.97
C SER A 106 2.44 15.09 7.04
N ILE A 107 1.63 15.27 6.00
CA ILE A 107 0.49 16.19 5.95
C ILE A 107 -0.82 15.39 5.93
N THR A 108 -1.94 16.02 6.32
CA THR A 108 -3.25 15.39 6.19
C THR A 108 -3.83 15.56 4.78
N VAL A 109 -4.95 14.89 4.51
CA VAL A 109 -5.70 15.05 3.25
C VAL A 109 -6.28 16.46 3.15
N GLU A 110 -6.78 17.01 4.26
CA GLU A 110 -7.32 18.36 4.34
C GLU A 110 -6.24 19.40 4.03
N ASP A 111 -5.02 19.20 4.54
CA ASP A 111 -3.88 20.08 4.24
C ASP A 111 -3.50 20.02 2.76
N LEU A 112 -3.47 18.82 2.16
CA LEU A 112 -3.27 18.65 0.73
C LEU A 112 -4.34 19.41 -0.08
N VAL A 113 -5.61 19.24 0.25
CA VAL A 113 -6.73 19.93 -0.43
C VAL A 113 -6.60 21.45 -0.30
N LYS A 114 -6.27 21.96 0.89
CA LYS A 114 -6.02 23.41 1.10
C LYS A 114 -4.87 23.92 0.23
N MET A 115 -3.79 23.16 0.11
CA MET A 115 -2.66 23.54 -0.74
C MET A 115 -3.04 23.55 -2.23
N MET A 116 -3.76 22.53 -2.71
CA MET A 116 -4.27 22.49 -4.08
C MET A 116 -5.19 23.68 -4.38
N ASN A 117 -6.11 23.99 -3.47
CA ASN A 117 -7.08 25.10 -3.65
C ASN A 117 -6.43 26.49 -3.59
N ARG A 118 -5.38 26.67 -2.77
CA ARG A 118 -4.57 27.91 -2.75
C ARG A 118 -3.80 28.11 -4.04
N THR A 119 -3.32 27.03 -4.65
CA THR A 119 -2.59 27.10 -5.91
C THR A 119 -3.51 27.43 -7.09
N THR A 120 -4.79 27.05 -7.01
CA THR A 120 -5.82 27.44 -8.00
C THR A 120 -6.38 28.85 -7.80
N THR A 121 -6.17 29.47 -6.64
CA THR A 121 -6.43 30.90 -6.41
C THR A 121 -5.12 31.67 -6.54
N ALA A 122 -4.55 31.67 -7.75
CA ALA A 122 -3.58 32.70 -8.10
C ALA A 122 -4.27 34.06 -7.91
N ALA A 123 -3.58 34.98 -7.25
CA ALA A 123 -4.03 36.35 -7.02
C ALA A 123 -4.53 36.99 -8.33
N PRO A 124 -5.50 37.93 -8.29
CA PRO A 124 -5.75 38.74 -9.47
C PRO A 124 -4.43 39.39 -9.88
N GLU A 125 -4.02 39.14 -11.13
CA GLU A 125 -2.96 39.93 -11.77
C GLU A 125 -3.41 41.39 -11.71
N SER A 126 -2.85 42.17 -10.78
CA SER A 126 -2.94 43.62 -10.87
C SER A 126 -1.88 44.06 -11.86
N CYS A 127 -2.33 44.61 -13.00
CA CYS A 127 -1.52 45.45 -13.86
C CYS A 127 -0.89 46.62 -13.11
#